data_AF-A0AA41SG12-F1
#
_entry.id   AF-A0AA41SG12-F1
#
_cell.length_a   1.000
_cell.length_b   1.000
_cell.length_c   1.000
_cell.angle_alpha   90.00
_cell.angle_beta   90.00
_cell.angle_gamma   90.00
#
_symmetry.space_group_name_H-M   'P 1'
#
loop_
_entity.id
_entity.type
_entity.pdbx_description
1 polymer ?
#
loop_
_entity_poly.entity_id
_entity_poly.type
_entity_poly.pdbx_seq_one_letter_code
_entity_poly.pdbx_strand_id
1 'polypeptide(L)'
;MPIYKIKGIDVDFPFEAYDCQIVYMEKVIESLDNKCNALLESPTGTGKTLCLLCATLAWRKSLGKFSTGVSAAKRNKDDMPGSQPCKQINLPTIVYTSRTHSQLHQVIQELKRTNYRPKMTVLGSREQLCIHDDVRLLQGKAQTNACHSICKQRQCKHQRQVPDYLKGNPYLGDEPVDIEDLVNIGRSNGACPYYISRELHKVVDIVFAPYNYLIDRGNRNSLTIDFHNSVLIFDEAHNL
;
A
#
# COMPACT_ATOMS: atom_id res chain seq x y z
N MET A 1 2.86 -19.22 13.82
CA MET A 1 3.88 -18.59 12.95
C MET A 1 5.17 -18.52 13.73
N PRO A 2 6.26 -19.16 13.26
CA PRO A 2 7.57 -18.99 13.89
C PRO A 2 8.03 -17.52 13.83
N ILE A 3 8.85 -17.16 14.82
CA ILE A 3 9.46 -15.83 14.92
C ILE A 3 10.96 -16.01 14.83
N TYR A 4 11.59 -15.31 13.90
CA TYR A 4 13.03 -15.32 13.69
C TYR A 4 13.62 -13.99 14.13
N LYS A 5 14.60 -14.03 15.03
CA LYS A 5 15.31 -12.82 15.48
C LYS A 5 16.48 -12.54 14.54
N ILE A 6 16.28 -11.62 13.60
CA ILE A 6 17.23 -11.28 12.53
C ILE A 6 17.71 -9.84 12.74
N LYS A 7 19.02 -9.63 12.93
CA LYS A 7 19.62 -8.32 13.24
C LYS A 7 18.95 -7.59 14.41
N GLY A 8 18.39 -8.34 15.37
CA GLY A 8 17.69 -7.77 16.53
C GLY A 8 16.21 -7.40 16.29
N ILE A 9 15.69 -7.65 15.09
CA ILE A 9 14.27 -7.48 14.74
C ILE A 9 13.58 -8.85 14.76
N ASP A 10 12.41 -8.91 15.38
CA ASP A 10 11.56 -10.10 15.40
C ASP A 10 10.75 -10.16 14.10
N VAL A 11 11.05 -11.15 13.26
CA VAL A 11 10.37 -11.40 11.98
C VAL A 11 9.39 -12.56 12.16
N ASP A 12 8.10 -12.23 12.21
CA ASP A 12 7.00 -13.18 12.09
C ASP A 12 7.01 -13.76 10.66
N PHE A 13 7.05 -15.10 10.53
CA PHE A 13 7.02 -15.78 9.23
C PHE A 13 5.93 -16.86 9.19
N PRO A 14 5.18 -17.05 8.08
CA PRO A 14 3.98 -17.88 8.10
C PRO A 14 4.24 -19.40 8.18
N PHE A 15 5.46 -19.87 7.89
CA PHE A 15 5.88 -21.26 7.98
C PHE A 15 7.34 -21.37 8.44
N GLU A 16 7.88 -22.57 8.60
CA GLU A 16 9.30 -22.74 8.95
C GLU A 16 10.21 -22.27 7.81
N ALA A 17 10.97 -21.20 8.04
CA ALA A 17 11.85 -20.61 7.06
C ALA A 17 13.05 -21.51 6.76
N TYR A 18 13.39 -21.64 5.48
CA TYR A 18 14.64 -22.27 5.04
C TYR A 18 15.85 -21.36 5.35
N ASP A 19 17.03 -21.94 5.50
CA ASP A 19 18.26 -21.17 5.77
C ASP A 19 18.50 -20.06 4.72
N CYS A 20 18.25 -20.36 3.45
CA CYS A 20 18.38 -19.37 2.37
C CYS A 20 17.40 -18.20 2.51
N GLN A 21 16.20 -18.44 3.07
CA GLN A 21 15.21 -17.40 3.34
C GLN A 21 15.65 -16.53 4.50
N ILE A 22 16.23 -17.12 5.56
CA ILE A 22 16.79 -16.37 6.69
C ILE A 22 17.91 -15.45 6.22
N VAL A 23 18.84 -15.95 5.40
CA VAL A 23 19.91 -15.14 4.80
C VAL A 23 19.34 -14.02 3.93
N TYR A 24 18.31 -14.30 3.13
CA TYR A 24 17.66 -13.28 2.30
C TYR A 24 17.02 -12.18 3.16
N MET A 25 16.26 -12.56 4.20
CA MET A 25 15.64 -11.61 5.13
C MET A 25 16.69 -10.78 5.89
N GLU A 26 17.82 -11.39 6.27
CA GLU A 26 18.95 -10.68 6.89
C GLU A 26 19.50 -9.59 5.96
N LYS A 27 19.67 -9.89 4.67
CA LYS A 27 20.18 -8.94 3.67
C LYS A 27 19.19 -7.81 3.39
N VAL A 28 17.88 -8.09 3.43
CA VAL A 28 16.83 -7.05 3.35
C VAL A 28 16.92 -6.11 4.55
N ILE A 29 16.97 -6.64 5.77
CA ILE A 29 17.03 -5.80 6.99
C ILE A 29 18.32 -4.98 7.02
N GLU A 30 19.45 -5.59 6.68
CA GLU A 30 20.75 -4.92 6.60
C GLU A 30 20.75 -3.74 5.62
N SER A 31 20.12 -3.87 4.45
CA SER A 31 20.07 -2.77 3.48
C SER A 31 19.16 -1.63 3.94
N LEU A 32 18.04 -1.96 4.59
CA LEU A 32 17.11 -0.98 5.15
C LEU A 32 17.75 -0.17 6.30
N ASP A 33 18.46 -0.83 7.22
CA ASP A 33 19.16 -0.16 8.33
C ASP A 33 20.29 0.76 7.82
N ASN A 34 21.03 0.30 6.82
CA ASN A 34 22.12 1.06 6.21
C ASN A 34 21.63 2.14 5.23
N LYS A 35 20.32 2.22 4.95
CA LYS A 35 19.71 3.15 3.99
C LYS A 35 20.36 3.10 2.61
N CYS A 36 20.68 1.90 2.13
CA CYS A 36 21.34 1.69 0.85
C CYS A 36 20.45 0.94 -0.15
N ASN A 37 20.81 1.05 -1.43
CA ASN A 37 20.17 0.26 -2.47
C ASN A 37 20.71 -1.17 -2.44
N ALA A 38 19.83 -2.16 -2.57
CA ALA A 38 20.22 -3.56 -2.63
C ALA A 38 19.61 -4.25 -3.86
N LEU A 39 20.44 -5.01 -4.57
CA LEU A 39 20.01 -5.94 -5.61
C LEU A 39 20.10 -7.35 -5.03
N LEU A 40 18.93 -7.94 -4.75
CA LEU A 40 18.84 -9.22 -4.05
C LEU A 40 18.32 -10.31 -5.00
N GLU A 41 19.20 -11.21 -5.39
CA GLU A 41 18.86 -12.36 -6.22
C GLU A 41 18.68 -13.62 -5.37
N SER A 42 17.67 -14.42 -5.70
CA SER A 42 17.62 -15.82 -5.28
C SER A 42 16.89 -16.68 -6.33
N PRO A 43 17.07 -18.02 -6.31
CA PRO A 43 16.41 -18.91 -7.26
C PRO A 43 14.88 -18.80 -7.21
N THR A 44 14.21 -19.06 -8.34
CA THR A 44 12.75 -19.12 -8.39
C THR A 44 12.20 -20.21 -7.47
N GLY A 45 11.04 -19.98 -6.87
CA GLY A 45 10.40 -20.95 -5.97
C GLY A 45 10.91 -20.94 -4.53
N THR A 46 11.90 -20.11 -4.19
CA THR A 46 12.43 -19.99 -2.81
C THR A 46 11.62 -19.05 -1.90
N GLY A 47 10.52 -18.49 -2.38
CA GLY A 47 9.67 -17.60 -1.60
C GLY A 47 10.20 -16.16 -1.43
N LYS A 48 10.94 -15.64 -2.42
CA LYS A 48 11.48 -14.26 -2.47
C LYS A 48 10.49 -13.21 -2.01
N THR A 49 9.34 -13.16 -2.66
CA THR A 49 8.27 -12.18 -2.39
C THR A 49 7.87 -12.19 -0.92
N LEU A 50 7.68 -13.37 -0.33
CA LEU A 50 7.28 -13.49 1.06
C LEU A 50 8.41 -13.10 2.02
N CYS A 51 9.66 -13.51 1.74
CA CYS A 51 10.82 -13.10 2.54
C CYS A 51 10.99 -11.57 2.53
N LEU A 52 10.91 -10.97 1.34
CA LEU A 52 11.00 -9.54 1.13
C LEU A 52 9.90 -8.78 1.86
N LEU A 53 8.66 -9.24 1.74
CA LEU A 53 7.49 -8.64 2.40
C LEU A 53 7.60 -8.74 3.93
N CYS A 54 7.83 -9.93 4.48
CA CYS A 54 7.91 -10.15 5.92
C CYS A 54 9.07 -9.38 6.56
N ALA A 55 10.27 -9.43 5.97
CA ALA A 55 11.44 -8.71 6.50
C ALA A 55 11.22 -7.18 6.49
N THR A 56 10.68 -6.64 5.40
CA THR A 56 10.40 -5.20 5.29
C THR A 56 9.32 -4.76 6.29
N LEU A 57 8.25 -5.54 6.44
CA LEU A 57 7.17 -5.23 7.39
C LEU A 57 7.63 -5.36 8.84
N ALA A 58 8.44 -6.37 9.18
CA ALA A 58 9.05 -6.53 10.49
C ALA A 58 9.94 -5.34 10.84
N TRP A 59 10.81 -4.94 9.91
CA TRP A 59 11.65 -3.75 10.04
C TRP A 59 10.81 -2.49 10.22
N ARG A 60 9.77 -2.31 9.41
CA ARG A 60 8.90 -1.13 9.55
C ARG A 60 8.16 -1.11 10.90
N LYS A 61 7.71 -2.27 11.38
CA LYS A 61 7.03 -2.45 12.67
C LYS A 61 7.97 -2.19 13.85
N SER A 62 9.27 -2.47 13.71
CA SER A 62 10.26 -2.22 14.77
C SER A 62 10.50 -0.72 15.02
N LEU A 63 10.33 0.12 14.00
CA LEU A 63 10.40 1.58 14.11
C LEU A 63 9.16 2.18 14.81
N GLY A 64 8.03 1.48 14.79
CA GLY A 64 6.79 1.90 15.40
C GLY A 64 5.59 1.11 14.88
N LYS A 65 4.50 1.10 15.66
CA LYS A 65 3.26 0.39 15.31
C LYS A 65 2.73 0.85 13.94
N PHE A 66 2.08 -0.07 13.24
CA PHE A 66 1.34 0.26 12.03
C PHE A 66 0.21 1.25 12.32
N SER A 67 -0.10 2.05 11.32
CA SER A 67 -1.19 2.98 11.34
C SER A 67 -2.52 2.23 11.47
N THR A 68 -3.46 2.77 12.25
CA THR A 68 -4.81 2.20 12.36
C THR A 68 -5.83 3.32 12.32
N GLY A 69 -6.93 3.07 11.60
CA GLY A 69 -7.93 4.09 11.33
C GLY A 69 -7.41 5.27 10.51
N VAL A 70 -8.30 6.06 9.93
CA VAL A 70 -7.98 7.42 9.51
C VAL A 70 -8.12 8.25 10.77
N SER A 71 -7.00 8.56 11.43
CA SER A 71 -7.00 9.68 12.35
C SER A 71 -7.43 10.89 11.54
N ALA A 72 -8.70 11.28 11.63
CA ALA A 72 -9.18 12.53 11.10
C ALA A 72 -8.29 13.61 11.71
N ALA A 73 -7.32 14.06 10.93
CA ALA A 73 -6.38 15.09 11.32
C ALA A 73 -7.13 16.43 11.38
N LYS A 74 -7.85 16.58 12.48
CA LYS A 74 -8.22 17.79 13.23
C LYS A 74 -8.85 17.31 14.53
N ARG A 75 -8.02 16.78 15.44
CA ARG A 75 -8.35 16.95 16.86
C ARG A 75 -8.29 18.45 17.11
N ASN A 76 -9.44 19.06 17.37
CA ASN A 76 -9.46 20.30 18.12
C ASN A 76 -8.58 20.06 19.35
N LYS A 77 -7.62 20.97 19.58
CA LYS A 77 -7.10 21.20 20.91
C LYS A 77 -8.33 21.47 21.77
N ASP A 78 -8.69 20.53 22.63
CA ASP A 78 -9.25 20.76 23.96
C ASP A 78 -9.43 19.41 24.67
N ASP A 79 -9.07 19.42 25.96
CA ASP A 79 -9.28 18.41 27.00
C ASP A 79 -8.35 17.18 27.08
N MET A 80 -7.17 17.40 27.69
CA MET A 80 -6.69 16.68 28.90
C MET A 80 -5.30 17.20 29.31
N PRO A 81 -5.09 17.76 30.52
CA PRO A 81 -3.77 18.20 30.96
C PRO A 81 -3.02 16.99 31.54
N GLY A 82 -2.04 16.43 30.82
CA GLY A 82 -1.13 15.44 31.41
C GLY A 82 -0.40 14.48 30.48
N SER A 83 -0.75 14.39 29.20
CA SER A 83 0.02 13.57 28.24
C SER A 83 1.05 14.44 27.52
N GLN A 84 2.32 14.11 27.70
CA GLN A 84 3.42 14.70 26.93
C GLN A 84 3.08 14.67 25.43
N PRO A 85 3.40 15.72 24.65
CA PRO A 85 3.16 15.71 23.22
C PRO A 85 4.08 14.65 22.59
N CYS A 86 3.52 13.46 22.31
CA CYS A 86 4.18 12.46 21.49
C CYS A 86 4.47 13.12 20.14
N LYS A 87 5.74 13.45 19.88
CA LYS A 87 6.21 13.85 18.55
C LYS A 87 5.73 12.76 17.59
N GLN A 88 4.85 13.11 16.65
CA GLN A 88 4.49 12.19 15.56
C GLN A 88 5.76 11.92 14.77
N ILE A 89 6.39 10.79 15.02
CA ILE A 89 7.52 10.33 14.22
C ILE A 89 6.93 10.02 12.85
N ASN A 90 7.39 10.75 11.83
CA ASN A 90 7.03 10.43 10.45
C ASN A 90 7.77 9.15 10.07
N LEU A 91 7.10 8.02 10.22
CA LEU A 91 7.68 6.71 9.94
C LEU A 91 7.67 6.45 8.42
N PRO A 92 8.63 5.69 7.88
CA PRO A 92 8.76 5.54 6.45
C PRO A 92 7.57 4.78 5.82
N THR A 93 7.15 5.19 4.63
CA THR A 93 6.12 4.47 3.86
C THR A 93 6.78 3.45 2.93
N ILE A 94 6.25 2.23 2.90
CA ILE A 94 6.70 1.19 1.96
C ILE A 94 5.92 1.35 0.66
N VAL A 95 6.62 1.40 -0.47
CA VAL A 95 6.01 1.33 -1.80
C VAL A 95 6.43 0.02 -2.44
N TYR A 96 5.51 -0.94 -2.45
CA TYR A 96 5.71 -2.24 -3.07
C TYR A 96 5.24 -2.18 -4.51
N THR A 97 6.16 -2.45 -5.43
CA THR A 97 5.85 -2.44 -6.85
C THR A 97 6.18 -3.74 -7.54
N SER A 98 5.35 -4.06 -8.54
CA SER A 98 5.53 -5.21 -9.41
C SER A 98 5.08 -4.84 -10.82
N ARG A 99 5.31 -5.73 -11.79
CA ARG A 99 5.01 -5.47 -13.20
C ARG A 99 3.51 -5.41 -13.46
N THR A 100 2.74 -6.29 -12.83
CA THR A 100 1.31 -6.45 -13.10
C THR A 100 0.46 -6.48 -11.84
N HIS A 101 -0.82 -6.17 -11.99
CA HIS A 101 -1.80 -6.26 -10.91
C HIS A 101 -2.02 -7.69 -10.41
N SER A 102 -1.94 -8.69 -11.30
CA SER A 102 -2.06 -10.09 -10.88
C SER A 102 -0.91 -10.52 -9.97
N GLN A 103 0.31 -10.01 -10.18
CA GLN A 103 1.42 -10.23 -9.25
C GLN A 103 1.17 -9.53 -7.91
N LEU A 104 0.72 -8.27 -7.92
CA LEU A 104 0.34 -7.57 -6.69
C LEU A 104 -0.76 -8.31 -5.92
N HIS A 105 -1.76 -8.83 -6.62
CA HIS A 105 -2.81 -9.66 -6.02
C HIS A 105 -2.19 -10.88 -5.31
N GLN A 106 -1.26 -11.60 -5.93
CA GLN A 106 -0.54 -12.70 -5.28
C GLN A 106 0.20 -12.26 -4.02
N VAL A 107 0.90 -11.12 -4.06
CA VAL A 107 1.60 -10.57 -2.88
C VAL A 107 0.62 -10.24 -1.75
N ILE A 108 -0.56 -9.72 -2.07
CA ILE A 108 -1.60 -9.39 -1.08
C ILE A 108 -2.20 -10.66 -0.49
N GLN A 109 -2.39 -11.73 -1.29
CA GLN A 109 -2.80 -13.03 -0.75
C GLN A 109 -1.74 -13.60 0.20
N GLU A 110 -0.45 -13.45 -0.11
CA GLU A 110 0.62 -13.80 0.82
C GLU A 110 0.60 -12.93 2.08
N LEU A 111 0.34 -11.62 1.97
CA LEU A 111 0.15 -10.74 3.14
C LEU A 111 -1.00 -11.22 4.03
N LYS A 112 -2.15 -11.61 3.44
CA LYS A 112 -3.31 -12.18 4.15
C LYS A 112 -2.95 -13.43 4.95
N ARG A 113 -1.93 -14.20 4.52
CA ARG A 113 -1.40 -15.39 5.22
C ARG A 113 -0.45 -15.06 6.37
N THR A 114 -0.07 -13.80 6.58
CA THR A 114 0.82 -13.38 7.67
C THR A 114 0.05 -12.75 8.84
N ASN A 115 0.72 -12.55 9.98
CA ASN A 115 0.20 -11.80 11.12
C ASN A 115 0.40 -10.28 10.99
N TYR A 116 1.02 -9.80 9.91
CA TYR A 116 1.18 -8.36 9.72
C TYR A 116 -0.13 -7.73 9.28
N ARG A 117 -0.48 -6.61 9.90
CA ARG A 117 -1.61 -5.75 9.54
C ARG A 117 -1.15 -4.31 9.35
N PRO A 118 -0.29 -4.06 8.34
CA PRO A 118 0.01 -2.70 7.95
C PRO A 118 -1.23 -2.08 7.34
N LYS A 119 -1.47 -0.80 7.60
CA LYS A 119 -2.50 -0.09 6.85
C LYS A 119 -2.05 0.00 5.40
N MET A 120 -2.89 -0.43 4.48
CA MET A 120 -2.51 -0.60 3.09
C MET A 120 -3.54 -0.07 2.09
N THR A 121 -3.07 0.17 0.87
CA THR A 121 -3.93 0.37 -0.29
C THR A 121 -3.27 -0.14 -1.56
N VAL A 122 -4.07 -0.41 -2.58
CA VAL A 122 -3.61 -0.80 -3.92
C VAL A 122 -4.01 0.28 -4.90
N LEU A 123 -3.04 0.78 -5.65
CA LEU A 123 -3.27 1.76 -6.71
C LEU A 123 -3.51 1.04 -8.03
N GLY A 124 -4.61 1.36 -8.69
CA GLY A 124 -4.99 0.80 -9.98
C GLY A 124 -5.50 1.86 -10.97
N SER A 125 -5.54 1.50 -12.24
CA SER A 125 -6.05 2.39 -13.28
C SER A 125 -7.58 2.56 -13.15
N ARG A 126 -8.13 3.55 -13.86
CA ARG A 126 -9.59 3.71 -13.98
C ARG A 126 -10.23 2.48 -14.66
N GLU A 127 -9.50 1.78 -15.52
CA GLU A 127 -10.05 0.62 -16.24
C GLU A 127 -10.37 -0.52 -15.27
N GLN A 128 -9.65 -0.61 -14.16
CA GLN A 128 -9.82 -1.65 -13.16
C GLN A 128 -10.75 -1.22 -12.03
N LEU A 129 -10.73 0.06 -11.65
CA LEU A 129 -11.41 0.56 -10.45
C LEU A 129 -12.71 1.33 -10.74
N CYS A 130 -13.01 1.67 -11.99
CA CYS A 130 -14.21 2.44 -12.31
C CYS A 130 -15.48 1.59 -12.24
N ILE A 131 -16.48 2.10 -11.50
CA ILE A 131 -17.80 1.48 -11.35
C ILE A 131 -18.93 2.29 -12.00
N HIS A 132 -18.61 3.44 -12.61
CA HIS A 132 -19.61 4.27 -13.28
C HIS A 132 -20.05 3.63 -14.59
N ASP A 133 -21.37 3.53 -14.81
CA ASP A 133 -21.97 2.76 -15.89
C ASP A 133 -21.45 3.10 -17.29
N ASP A 134 -21.42 4.38 -17.67
CA ASP A 134 -20.93 4.79 -19.00
C ASP A 134 -19.40 4.83 -19.09
N VAL A 135 -18.74 5.37 -18.06
CA VAL A 135 -17.28 5.59 -18.09
C VAL A 135 -16.52 4.26 -18.08
N ARG A 136 -17.01 3.22 -17.39
CA ARG A 136 -16.35 1.90 -17.36
C ARG A 136 -16.32 1.21 -18.73
N LEU A 137 -17.22 1.58 -19.65
CA LEU A 137 -17.27 1.02 -21.01
C LEU A 137 -16.17 1.60 -21.92
N LEU A 138 -15.60 2.74 -21.55
CA LEU A 138 -14.50 3.37 -22.26
C LEU A 138 -13.15 2.80 -21.79
N GLN A 139 -12.12 2.94 -22.63
CA GLN A 139 -10.75 2.51 -22.31
C GLN A 139 -9.72 3.63 -22.53
N GLY A 140 -8.57 3.48 -21.88
CA GLY A 140 -7.39 4.32 -22.00
C GLY A 140 -7.66 5.82 -21.79
N LYS A 141 -7.19 6.64 -22.74
CA LYS A 141 -7.33 8.09 -22.70
C LYS A 141 -8.78 8.54 -22.77
N ALA A 142 -9.63 7.87 -23.54
CA ALA A 142 -11.05 8.21 -23.66
C ALA A 142 -11.75 8.07 -22.30
N GLN A 143 -11.49 6.97 -21.58
CA GLN A 143 -12.00 6.77 -20.22
C GLN A 143 -11.52 7.84 -19.25
N THR A 144 -10.22 8.15 -19.30
CA THR A 144 -9.61 9.14 -18.39
C THR A 144 -10.22 10.53 -18.62
N ASN A 145 -10.34 10.94 -19.88
CA ASN A 145 -10.91 12.23 -20.24
C ASN A 145 -12.40 12.33 -19.88
N ALA A 146 -13.18 11.28 -20.14
CA ALA A 146 -14.58 11.23 -19.76
C ALA A 146 -14.76 11.31 -18.23
N CYS A 147 -13.97 10.53 -17.48
CA CYS A 147 -13.95 10.58 -16.02
C CYS A 147 -13.63 11.98 -15.51
N HIS A 148 -12.59 12.62 -16.04
CA HIS A 148 -12.18 13.98 -15.67
C HIS A 148 -13.28 15.00 -15.99
N SER A 149 -13.89 14.93 -17.16
CA SER A 149 -14.97 15.84 -17.58
C SER A 149 -16.16 15.77 -16.61
N ILE A 150 -16.65 14.55 -16.34
CA ILE A 150 -17.81 14.31 -15.47
C ILE A 150 -17.49 14.68 -14.01
N CYS A 151 -16.28 14.39 -13.52
CA CYS A 151 -15.86 14.76 -12.17
C CYS A 151 -15.71 16.29 -12.03
N LYS A 152 -15.17 16.98 -13.04
CA LYS A 152 -15.05 18.45 -13.05
C LYS A 152 -16.41 19.12 -13.00
N GLN A 153 -17.40 18.56 -13.67
CA GLN A 153 -18.80 19.02 -13.64
C GLN A 153 -19.57 18.53 -12.39
N ARG A 154 -18.91 17.81 -11.47
CA ARG A 154 -19.51 17.20 -10.26
C ARG A 154 -20.70 16.27 -10.54
N GLN A 155 -20.75 15.68 -11.74
CA GLN A 155 -21.82 14.77 -12.15
C GLN A 155 -21.59 13.33 -11.70
N CYS A 156 -20.34 12.94 -11.39
CA CYS A 156 -20.05 11.58 -10.93
C CYS A 156 -20.55 11.38 -9.50
N LYS A 157 -21.66 10.64 -9.34
CA LYS A 157 -22.22 10.28 -8.02
C LYS A 157 -21.20 9.57 -7.13
N HIS A 158 -20.43 8.64 -7.72
CA HIS A 158 -19.49 7.81 -6.98
C HIS A 158 -18.32 8.60 -6.40
N GLN A 159 -17.80 9.58 -7.15
CA GLN A 159 -16.69 10.44 -6.69
C GLN A 159 -17.14 11.38 -5.58
N ARG A 160 -18.37 11.90 -5.64
CA ARG A 160 -18.94 12.76 -4.60
C ARG A 160 -19.12 12.06 -3.26
N GLN A 161 -19.37 10.75 -3.26
CA GLN A 161 -19.59 9.96 -2.05
C GLN A 161 -18.30 9.58 -1.31
N VAL A 162 -17.13 9.72 -1.93
CA VAL A 162 -15.85 9.27 -1.34
C VAL A 162 -15.52 9.94 0.00
N PRO A 163 -15.64 11.27 0.17
CA PRO A 163 -15.28 11.90 1.44
C PRO A 163 -16.14 11.42 2.61
N ASP A 164 -17.45 11.26 2.39
CA ASP A 164 -18.37 10.80 3.43
C ASP A 164 -18.17 9.31 3.74
N TYR A 165 -17.89 8.51 2.70
CA TYR A 165 -17.58 7.10 2.86
C TYR A 165 -16.32 6.87 3.70
N LEU A 166 -15.22 7.59 3.42
CA LEU A 166 -13.98 7.47 4.19
C LEU A 166 -14.11 7.97 5.63
N LYS A 167 -14.94 9.00 5.87
CA LYS A 167 -15.27 9.43 7.24
C LYS A 167 -16.05 8.36 8.01
N GLY A 168 -16.97 7.66 7.34
CA GLY A 168 -17.74 6.57 7.93
C GLY A 168 -16.95 5.27 8.10
N ASN A 169 -15.86 5.09 7.35
CA ASN A 169 -15.06 3.86 7.31
C ASN A 169 -13.56 4.16 7.59
N PRO A 170 -13.21 4.64 8.79
CA PRO A 170 -11.84 5.03 9.09
C PRO A 170 -10.86 3.85 9.04
N TYR A 171 -11.31 2.63 9.35
CA TYR A 171 -10.48 1.42 9.38
C TYR A 171 -10.26 0.80 8.00
N LEU A 172 -10.66 1.48 6.91
CA LEU A 172 -10.43 0.96 5.57
C LEU A 172 -8.94 0.90 5.26
N GLY A 173 -8.47 -0.29 4.89
CA GLY A 173 -7.08 -0.60 4.63
C GLY A 173 -6.32 -1.18 5.82
N ASP A 174 -6.92 -1.24 7.02
CA ASP A 174 -6.28 -1.87 8.19
C ASP A 174 -6.18 -3.39 8.03
N GLU A 175 -7.17 -3.99 7.34
CA GLU A 175 -7.08 -5.35 6.82
C GLU A 175 -6.60 -5.33 5.36
N PRO A 176 -5.88 -6.39 4.90
CA PRO A 176 -5.43 -6.45 3.52
C PRO A 176 -6.60 -6.49 2.53
N VAL A 177 -6.59 -5.56 1.58
CA VAL A 177 -7.65 -5.36 0.59
C VAL A 177 -7.02 -5.35 -0.80
N ASP A 178 -7.52 -6.17 -1.73
CA ASP A 178 -7.09 -6.16 -3.13
C ASP A 178 -7.99 -5.25 -4.02
N ILE A 179 -7.75 -5.26 -5.33
CA ILE A 179 -8.50 -4.43 -6.26
C ILE A 179 -9.94 -4.89 -6.39
N GLU A 180 -10.16 -6.21 -6.43
CA GLU A 180 -11.48 -6.81 -6.50
C GLU A 180 -12.30 -6.42 -5.25
N ASP A 181 -11.69 -6.49 -4.07
CA ASP A 181 -12.26 -6.06 -2.79
C ASP A 181 -12.67 -4.57 -2.85
N LEU A 182 -11.79 -3.67 -3.33
CA LEU A 182 -12.11 -2.25 -3.49
C LEU A 182 -13.27 -2.00 -4.45
N VAL A 183 -13.34 -2.73 -5.56
CA VAL A 183 -14.43 -2.62 -6.54
C VAL A 183 -15.75 -3.08 -5.91
N ASN A 184 -15.74 -4.20 -5.17
CA ASN A 184 -16.92 -4.72 -4.48
C ASN A 184 -17.41 -3.76 -3.39
N ILE A 185 -16.48 -3.15 -2.64
CA ILE A 185 -16.79 -2.08 -1.69
C ILE A 185 -17.50 -0.92 -2.39
N GLY A 186 -16.97 -0.45 -3.52
CA GLY A 186 -17.57 0.66 -4.25
C GLY A 186 -18.92 0.33 -4.88
N ARG A 187 -19.10 -0.90 -5.37
CA ARG A 187 -20.41 -1.36 -5.89
C ARG A 187 -21.47 -1.44 -4.79
N SER A 188 -21.08 -1.87 -3.60
CA SER A 188 -22.01 -2.04 -2.47
C SER A 188 -22.36 -0.71 -1.80
N ASN A 189 -21.39 0.21 -1.67
CA ASN A 189 -21.55 1.46 -0.92
C ASN A 189 -21.72 2.70 -1.81
N GLY A 190 -21.55 2.57 -3.12
CA GLY A 190 -21.63 3.66 -4.09
C GLY A 190 -20.37 4.52 -4.21
N ALA A 191 -19.44 4.51 -3.25
CA ALA A 191 -18.23 5.32 -3.32
C ALA A 191 -17.24 4.84 -4.39
N CYS A 192 -16.55 5.77 -5.07
CA CYS A 192 -15.66 5.45 -6.18
C CYS A 192 -14.36 4.76 -5.72
N PRO A 193 -14.09 3.49 -6.11
CA PRO A 193 -12.89 2.76 -5.69
C PRO A 193 -11.58 3.45 -6.10
N TYR A 194 -11.57 4.01 -7.32
CA TYR A 194 -10.42 4.76 -7.82
C TYR A 194 -10.06 5.91 -6.87
N TYR A 195 -11.01 6.80 -6.57
CA TYR A 195 -10.74 7.94 -5.70
C TYR A 195 -10.55 7.55 -4.22
N ILE A 196 -11.14 6.44 -3.76
CA ILE A 196 -10.84 5.86 -2.45
C ILE A 196 -9.35 5.54 -2.33
N SER A 197 -8.79 4.75 -3.27
CA SER A 197 -7.36 4.39 -3.24
C SER A 197 -6.44 5.62 -3.26
N ARG A 198 -6.86 6.69 -3.96
CA ARG A 198 -6.15 7.97 -4.09
C ARG A 198 -6.19 8.87 -2.86
N GLU A 199 -7.12 8.64 -1.94
CA GLU A 199 -7.13 9.32 -0.65
C GLU A 199 -6.47 8.46 0.42
N LEU A 200 -6.64 7.13 0.36
CA LEU A 200 -6.01 6.20 1.29
C LEU A 200 -4.49 6.19 1.17
N HIS A 201 -3.89 6.30 -0.04
CA HIS A 201 -2.43 6.21 -0.20
C HIS A 201 -1.66 7.28 0.59
N LYS A 202 -2.33 8.35 1.02
CA LYS A 202 -1.75 9.44 1.81
C LYS A 202 -1.54 9.07 3.29
N VAL A 203 -2.19 8.01 3.77
CA VAL A 203 -2.31 7.67 5.20
C VAL A 203 -2.10 6.17 5.46
N VAL A 204 -1.26 5.51 4.67
CA VAL A 204 -0.97 4.07 4.74
C VAL A 204 0.50 3.81 5.08
N ASP A 205 0.76 2.64 5.66
CA ASP A 205 2.13 2.16 5.91
C ASP A 205 2.73 1.51 4.66
N ILE A 206 1.90 0.89 3.81
CA ILE A 206 2.32 0.25 2.56
C ILE A 206 1.37 0.55 1.40
N VAL A 207 1.94 0.92 0.24
CA VAL A 207 1.23 1.12 -1.02
C VAL A 207 1.66 0.05 -2.01
N PHE A 208 0.70 -0.66 -2.58
CA PHE A 208 0.94 -1.57 -3.70
C PHE A 208 0.61 -0.87 -5.02
N ALA A 209 1.56 -0.81 -5.95
CA ALA A 209 1.36 -0.12 -7.23
C ALA A 209 2.16 -0.78 -8.36
N PRO A 210 1.67 -0.80 -9.61
CA PRO A 210 2.49 -1.25 -10.73
C PRO A 210 3.65 -0.29 -11.02
N TYR A 211 4.71 -0.77 -11.67
CA TYR A 211 5.91 0.03 -11.99
C TYR A 211 5.64 1.36 -12.68
N ASN A 212 4.63 1.40 -13.54
CA ASN A 212 4.26 2.60 -14.30
C ASN A 212 3.86 3.79 -13.40
N TYR A 213 3.44 3.55 -12.15
CA TYR A 213 3.16 4.62 -11.19
C TYR A 213 4.42 5.31 -10.66
N LEU A 214 5.57 4.63 -10.69
CA LEU A 214 6.86 5.18 -10.25
C LEU A 214 7.73 5.67 -11.41
N ILE A 215 7.68 4.99 -12.56
CA ILE A 215 8.54 5.28 -13.70
C ILE A 215 7.97 6.41 -14.56
N ASP A 216 6.66 6.39 -14.84
CA ASP A 216 6.03 7.44 -15.63
C ASP A 216 5.91 8.73 -14.82
N ARG A 217 6.46 9.83 -15.35
CA ARG A 217 6.47 11.13 -14.67
C ARG A 217 5.05 11.65 -14.39
N GLY A 218 4.10 11.42 -15.30
CA GLY A 218 2.73 11.89 -15.14
C GLY A 218 2.04 11.19 -13.98
N ASN A 219 2.13 9.86 -13.93
CA ASN A 219 1.57 9.06 -12.83
C ASN A 219 2.29 9.35 -11.51
N ARG A 220 3.63 9.44 -11.52
CA ARG A 220 4.42 9.73 -10.32
C ARG A 220 4.06 11.08 -9.72
N ASN A 221 3.93 12.12 -10.55
CA ASN A 221 3.55 13.46 -10.07
C ASN A 221 2.14 13.50 -9.46
N SER A 222 1.28 12.56 -9.81
CA SER A 222 -0.01 12.43 -9.15
C SER A 222 0.14 11.93 -7.71
N LEU A 223 1.18 11.14 -7.40
CA LEU A 223 1.38 10.53 -6.09
C LEU A 223 1.99 11.53 -5.13
N THR A 224 1.34 11.70 -3.98
CA THR A 224 1.83 12.53 -2.87
C THR A 224 2.65 11.67 -1.90
N ILE A 225 3.64 10.94 -2.42
CA ILE A 225 4.54 10.09 -1.63
C ILE A 225 5.83 10.87 -1.38
N ASP A 226 6.26 10.92 -0.11
CA ASP A 226 7.57 11.47 0.24
C ASP A 226 8.67 10.42 0.02
N PHE A 227 9.29 10.48 -1.16
CA PHE A 227 10.34 9.53 -1.55
C PHE A 227 11.60 9.62 -0.68
N HIS A 228 11.82 10.71 0.08
CA HIS A 228 12.97 10.80 0.99
C HIS A 228 12.79 9.95 2.25
N ASN A 229 11.54 9.69 2.65
CA ASN A 229 11.18 8.86 3.79
C ASN A 229 10.33 7.67 3.34
N SER A 230 10.77 6.99 2.29
CA SER A 230 10.08 5.81 1.76
C SER A 230 11.04 4.67 1.46
N VAL A 231 10.54 3.45 1.57
CA VAL A 231 11.21 2.24 1.09
C VAL A 231 10.61 1.86 -0.24
N LEU A 232 11.40 1.81 -1.31
CA LEU A 232 10.96 1.39 -2.63
C LEU A 232 11.33 -0.06 -2.88
N ILE A 233 10.34 -0.89 -3.17
CA ILE A 233 10.52 -2.30 -3.52
C ILE A 233 10.10 -2.51 -4.96
N PHE A 234 11.00 -3.05 -5.77
CA PHE A 234 10.74 -3.51 -7.13
C PHE A 234 10.86 -5.03 -7.17
N ASP A 235 9.72 -5.73 -7.21
CA ASP A 235 9.66 -7.20 -7.21
C ASP A 235 9.49 -7.74 -8.63
N GLU A 236 10.36 -8.67 -9.04
CA GLU A 236 10.51 -9.16 -10.42
C GLU A 236 11.00 -8.05 -11.39
N ALA A 237 12.05 -7.32 -11.01
CA ALA A 237 12.59 -6.14 -11.71
C ALA A 237 13.51 -6.45 -12.92
N HIS A 238 13.34 -7.59 -13.58
CA HIS A 238 14.22 -8.01 -14.69
C HIS A 238 13.99 -7.22 -16.00
N ASN A 239 12.89 -6.46 -16.10
CA ASN A 239 12.52 -5.63 -17.27
C ASN A 239 12.35 -4.15 -16.90
N LEU A 240 13.07 -3.66 -15.88
CA LEU A 240 12.98 -2.28 -15.44
C LEU A 240 13.72 -1.30 -16.37
#